data_AF-A0A453DB16-F1
#
_entry.id   AF-A0A453DB16-F1
#
_cell.length_a   1.000
_cell.length_b   1.000
_cell.length_c   1.000
_cell.angle_alpha   90.00
_cell.angle_beta   90.00
_cell.angle_gamma   90.00
#
_symmetry.space_group_name_H-M   'P 1'
#
loop_
_entity.id
_entity.type
_entity.pdbx_description
1 polymer ?
#
loop_
_entity_poly.entity_id
_entity_poly.type
_entity_poly.pdbx_seq_one_letter_code
_entity_poly.pdbx_strand_id
1 'polypeptide(L)'
;SLARYPSAISEAVPMAPAAVSRHQPPHFPFAIVDSMALAAATLASSPRVSISVSAAGMNSSGRSVSLGARRVPGISVQIHSQRRRMVASAAAARGDEGAGKTFVEEMRAAAMRMHTKDQASEGEKELEGPSLNELEPNLEAYLRFLVDSKLIFQTLENIVDRAAVPWYAEFQNTGLERSEALKKDLKWFSEQGHTIPEPSASDTKYASYLEELSEKDQQAFFCHFYNMYFGQSAGGRLTGKKIADKILNKKELEFYKWEGTLSELLQNVRTKLNQVASSWTREQKNRCLEETVTSFAYSVDRLRKIFT
;
A
#
# COMPACT_ATOMS: atom_id res chain seq x y z
N SER A 1 18.97 -48.48 62.98
CA SER A 1 17.70 -47.76 63.23
C SER A 1 17.52 -46.76 62.10
N LEU A 2 17.05 -47.16 60.90
CA LEU A 2 15.67 -47.45 60.48
C LEU A 2 14.70 -46.28 60.64
N ALA A 3 14.39 -45.62 59.52
CA ALA A 3 13.06 -45.14 59.09
C ALA A 3 13.18 -44.46 57.70
N ARG A 4 13.38 -45.24 56.64
CA ARG A 4 12.45 -45.44 55.49
C ARG A 4 10.99 -44.95 55.60
N TYR A 5 10.53 -44.53 54.41
CA TYR A 5 9.18 -44.57 53.77
C TYR A 5 8.42 -43.23 53.65
N PRO A 6 7.51 -43.07 52.65
CA PRO A 6 7.36 -43.80 51.38
C PRO A 6 7.18 -42.90 50.13
N SER A 7 7.46 -43.50 48.98
CA SER A 7 6.91 -43.13 47.67
C SER A 7 5.42 -43.45 47.63
N ALA A 8 4.59 -42.55 47.11
CA ALA A 8 3.23 -42.85 46.68
C ALA A 8 3.03 -42.36 45.24
N ILE A 9 2.91 -43.36 44.36
CA ILE A 9 2.35 -43.28 43.01
C ILE A 9 0.84 -43.04 43.17
N SER A 10 0.28 -42.06 42.46
CA SER A 10 -1.16 -41.95 42.26
C SER A 10 -1.44 -41.64 40.79
N GLU A 11 -1.78 -42.72 40.08
CA GLU A 11 -2.83 -42.85 39.07
C GLU A 11 -3.13 -41.66 38.16
N ALA A 12 -2.78 -41.88 36.89
CA ALA A 12 -3.39 -41.23 35.75
C ALA A 12 -4.90 -41.56 35.69
N VAL A 13 -5.73 -40.52 35.64
CA VAL A 13 -7.12 -40.60 35.19
C VAL A 13 -7.18 -40.06 33.75
N PRO A 14 -7.75 -40.80 32.79
CA PRO A 14 -7.78 -40.39 31.40
C PRO A 14 -8.89 -39.34 31.19
N MET A 15 -8.53 -38.12 30.77
CA MET A 15 -9.53 -37.21 30.21
C MET A 15 -9.85 -37.64 28.77
N ALA A 16 -11.06 -38.18 28.61
CA ALA A 16 -11.71 -38.46 27.35
C ALA A 16 -11.87 -37.18 26.49
N PRO A 17 -11.95 -37.32 25.15
CA PRO A 17 -11.82 -36.22 24.21
C PRO A 17 -13.06 -35.31 24.24
N ALA A 18 -12.83 -34.01 24.35
CA ALA A 18 -13.87 -33.00 24.16
C ALA A 18 -14.36 -33.05 22.70
N ALA A 19 -15.68 -33.21 22.56
CA ALA A 19 -16.38 -33.34 21.30
C ALA A 19 -16.20 -32.09 20.41
N VAL A 20 -15.87 -32.34 19.15
CA VAL A 20 -15.88 -31.38 18.05
C VAL A 20 -17.32 -30.97 17.77
N SER A 21 -17.73 -29.79 18.24
CA SER A 21 -18.94 -29.13 17.75
C SER A 21 -18.59 -28.35 16.50
N ARG A 22 -19.04 -28.85 15.34
CA ARG A 22 -19.01 -28.12 14.07
C ARG A 22 -19.99 -26.94 14.17
N HIS A 23 -19.46 -25.74 14.36
CA HIS A 23 -20.18 -24.51 14.06
C HIS A 23 -19.67 -23.93 12.76
N GLN A 24 -20.54 -24.02 11.76
CA GLN A 24 -20.46 -23.36 10.47
C GLN A 24 -20.47 -21.84 10.71
N PRO A 25 -19.48 -21.06 10.23
CA PRO A 25 -19.56 -19.61 10.29
C PRO A 25 -20.58 -19.12 9.26
N PRO A 26 -21.37 -18.07 9.57
CA PRO A 26 -22.33 -17.51 8.64
C PRO A 26 -21.60 -16.85 7.45
N HIS A 27 -22.07 -17.17 6.25
CA HIS A 27 -21.73 -16.46 5.03
C HIS A 27 -22.22 -15.02 5.12
N PHE A 28 -21.30 -14.06 5.15
CA PHE A 28 -21.58 -12.65 4.88
C PHE A 28 -20.88 -12.24 3.58
N PRO A 29 -21.56 -11.51 2.69
CA PRO A 29 -20.99 -11.11 1.41
C PRO A 29 -19.92 -10.03 1.62
N PHE A 30 -18.75 -10.26 1.03
CA PHE A 30 -17.67 -9.29 0.91
C PHE A 30 -18.18 -8.01 0.24
N ALA A 31 -18.15 -6.91 0.99
CA ALA A 31 -18.34 -5.57 0.47
C ALA A 31 -16.98 -4.86 0.41
N ILE A 32 -16.60 -4.51 -0.82
CA ILE A 32 -15.70 -3.41 -1.20
C ILE A 32 -14.25 -3.52 -0.71
N VAL A 33 -13.45 -4.25 -1.50
CA VAL A 33 -11.99 -4.05 -1.58
C VAL A 33 -11.74 -3.27 -2.87
N ASP A 34 -11.06 -2.14 -2.75
CA ASP A 34 -10.71 -1.26 -3.86
C ASP A 34 -10.05 -2.01 -5.01
N SER A 35 -10.54 -1.71 -6.21
CA SER A 35 -10.22 -2.30 -7.50
C SER A 35 -8.73 -2.32 -7.84
N MET A 36 -8.13 -3.51 -7.92
CA MET A 36 -7.14 -3.84 -8.96
C MET A 36 -7.39 -5.27 -9.43
N ALA A 37 -8.40 -5.43 -10.29
CA ALA A 37 -8.66 -6.68 -10.99
C ALA A 37 -7.76 -6.78 -12.23
N LEU A 38 -7.02 -7.88 -12.25
CA LEU A 38 -6.29 -8.45 -13.37
C LEU A 38 -7.23 -8.69 -14.57
N ALA A 39 -7.03 -7.98 -15.69
CA ALA A 39 -7.72 -8.27 -16.94
C ALA A 39 -6.87 -9.24 -17.78
N ALA A 40 -7.26 -10.51 -17.79
CA ALA A 40 -6.78 -11.51 -18.74
C ALA A 40 -7.37 -11.23 -20.13
N ALA A 41 -6.51 -11.11 -21.14
CA ALA A 41 -6.90 -10.95 -22.53
C ALA A 41 -7.38 -12.29 -23.10
N THR A 42 -8.65 -12.36 -23.51
CA THR A 42 -9.15 -13.39 -24.42
C THR A 42 -9.42 -12.78 -25.79
N LEU A 43 -8.69 -13.27 -26.79
CA LEU A 43 -8.89 -13.04 -28.22
C LEU A 43 -10.31 -13.46 -28.65
N ALA A 44 -11.04 -12.59 -29.36
CA ALA A 44 -11.89 -12.96 -30.50
C ALA A 44 -12.52 -11.73 -31.20
N SER A 45 -12.24 -11.63 -32.50
CA SER A 45 -13.10 -11.12 -33.59
C SER A 45 -13.67 -9.69 -33.53
N SER A 46 -13.03 -8.79 -34.28
CA SER A 46 -13.64 -7.56 -34.80
C SER A 46 -14.58 -7.85 -35.98
N PRO A 47 -15.75 -7.20 -36.09
CA PRO A 47 -16.43 -7.03 -37.37
C PRO A 47 -15.99 -5.72 -38.03
N ARG A 48 -15.56 -5.84 -39.29
CA ARG A 48 -15.36 -4.73 -40.23
C ARG A 48 -16.70 -4.08 -40.54
N VAL A 49 -16.76 -2.75 -40.50
CA VAL A 49 -17.80 -1.97 -41.19
C VAL A 49 -17.12 -1.04 -42.18
N SER A 50 -17.35 -1.34 -43.46
CA SER A 50 -17.01 -0.56 -44.64
C SER A 50 -17.95 0.66 -44.76
N ILE A 51 -17.38 1.86 -44.90
CA ILE A 51 -18.12 3.07 -45.25
C ILE A 51 -17.76 3.43 -46.70
N SER A 52 -18.75 3.33 -47.58
CA SER A 52 -18.72 3.82 -48.96
C SER A 52 -19.23 5.26 -49.02
N VAL A 53 -18.50 6.10 -49.75
CA VAL A 53 -18.75 7.52 -50.00
C VAL A 53 -19.89 7.68 -51.01
N SER A 54 -20.73 8.70 -50.82
CA SER A 54 -21.50 9.32 -51.91
C SER A 54 -21.65 10.82 -51.63
N ALA A 55 -21.28 11.61 -52.63
CA ALA A 55 -21.36 13.07 -52.66
C ALA A 55 -22.48 13.50 -53.60
N ALA A 56 -23.22 14.54 -53.24
CA ALA A 56 -23.78 15.54 -54.16
C ALA A 56 -24.60 16.60 -53.40
N GLY A 57 -24.51 17.86 -53.86
CA GLY A 57 -25.67 18.76 -53.87
C GLY A 57 -25.55 20.05 -53.06
N MET A 58 -25.09 21.11 -53.70
CA MET A 58 -25.16 22.51 -53.24
C MET A 58 -26.61 23.05 -53.33
N ASN A 59 -27.06 23.89 -52.39
CA ASN A 59 -27.36 25.32 -52.61
C ASN A 59 -28.25 26.01 -51.55
N SER A 60 -27.89 27.30 -51.36
CA SER A 60 -28.70 28.51 -51.09
C SER A 60 -29.41 28.74 -49.74
N SER A 61 -28.84 29.73 -49.01
CA SER A 61 -29.43 31.04 -48.66
C SER A 61 -30.76 31.15 -47.93
N GLY A 62 -30.74 31.80 -46.75
CA GLY A 62 -31.92 32.46 -46.17
C GLY A 62 -31.78 32.86 -44.70
N ARG A 63 -31.44 34.14 -44.42
CA ARG A 63 -31.55 34.78 -43.09
C ARG A 63 -32.98 35.31 -42.89
N SER A 64 -33.55 35.15 -41.69
CA SER A 64 -34.36 36.20 -41.04
C SER A 64 -34.53 35.93 -39.54
N VAL A 65 -34.65 37.02 -38.78
CA VAL A 65 -34.65 37.16 -37.32
C VAL A 65 -35.98 37.79 -36.91
N SER A 66 -36.26 37.78 -35.59
CA SER A 66 -37.16 38.65 -34.79
C SER A 66 -38.60 38.15 -34.63
N LEU A 67 -39.04 37.77 -33.41
CA LEU A 67 -39.34 38.52 -32.17
C LEU A 67 -40.77 39.10 -32.16
N GLY A 68 -41.53 38.71 -31.12
CA GLY A 68 -42.55 39.55 -30.51
C GLY A 68 -43.97 38.98 -30.50
N ALA A 69 -44.50 38.69 -29.30
CA ALA A 69 -45.92 38.87 -29.00
C ALA A 69 -46.10 39.13 -27.50
N ARG A 70 -46.92 40.14 -27.18
CA ARG A 70 -47.11 40.78 -25.87
C ARG A 70 -48.60 40.65 -25.48
N ARG A 71 -48.85 40.34 -24.19
CA ARG A 71 -50.03 40.59 -23.28
C ARG A 71 -51.47 40.21 -23.72
N VAL A 72 -52.20 39.30 -23.02
CA VAL A 72 -52.96 39.38 -21.71
C VAL A 72 -54.34 40.07 -21.90
N PRO A 73 -55.48 39.78 -21.17
CA PRO A 73 -55.72 38.98 -19.94
C PRO A 73 -56.95 38.02 -19.91
N GLY A 74 -57.04 37.22 -18.84
CA GLY A 74 -58.27 37.11 -18.04
C GLY A 74 -58.91 35.71 -17.91
N ILE A 75 -58.81 35.11 -16.72
CA ILE A 75 -59.89 34.58 -15.87
C ILE A 75 -59.26 33.76 -14.74
N SER A 76 -59.67 34.10 -13.51
CA SER A 76 -59.18 33.60 -12.23
C SER A 76 -60.03 32.42 -11.74
N VAL A 77 -59.42 31.35 -11.23
CA VAL A 77 -60.06 30.42 -10.28
C VAL A 77 -59.02 29.96 -9.25
N GLN A 78 -59.34 30.16 -7.97
CA GLN A 78 -58.56 29.77 -6.79
C GLN A 78 -58.67 28.27 -6.52
N ILE A 79 -57.56 27.61 -6.13
CA ILE A 79 -57.60 26.49 -5.18
C ILE A 79 -56.43 26.64 -4.19
N HIS A 80 -56.78 26.73 -2.91
CA HIS A 80 -55.89 26.71 -1.76
C HIS A 80 -55.21 25.34 -1.62
N SER A 81 -53.87 25.31 -1.54
CA SER A 81 -53.18 24.30 -0.76
C SER A 81 -51.93 24.90 -0.11
N GLN A 82 -51.98 25.03 1.22
CA GLN A 82 -50.85 25.46 2.03
C GLN A 82 -49.78 24.37 2.01
N ARG A 83 -48.71 24.58 1.23
CA ARG A 83 -47.49 23.77 1.31
C ARG A 83 -46.54 24.44 2.30
N ARG A 84 -46.44 23.87 3.51
CA ARG A 84 -45.42 24.21 4.51
C ARG A 84 -44.02 24.09 3.89
N ARG A 85 -43.26 25.19 3.91
CA ARG A 85 -41.82 25.21 3.67
C ARG A 85 -41.12 24.43 4.78
N MET A 86 -40.62 23.24 4.47
CA MET A 86 -39.56 22.61 5.25
C MET A 86 -38.24 23.24 4.79
N VAL A 87 -37.71 24.17 5.59
CA VAL A 87 -36.32 24.60 5.47
C VAL A 87 -35.50 23.48 6.10
N ALA A 88 -35.07 22.51 5.30
CA ALA A 88 -34.03 21.60 5.71
C ALA A 88 -32.71 22.37 5.70
N SER A 89 -32.07 22.45 6.86
CA SER A 89 -30.71 22.93 7.04
C SER A 89 -29.73 22.02 6.28
N ALA A 90 -29.54 22.29 5.00
CA ALA A 90 -28.40 21.78 4.23
C ALA A 90 -27.17 22.64 4.56
N ALA A 91 -26.62 22.43 5.76
CA ALA A 91 -25.33 22.99 6.19
C ALA A 91 -24.47 21.87 6.75
N ALA A 92 -24.22 20.85 5.92
CA ALA A 92 -23.20 19.82 6.14
C ALA A 92 -22.91 19.10 4.81
N ALA A 93 -22.60 19.86 3.75
CA ALA A 93 -22.10 19.32 2.48
C ALA A 93 -21.40 20.41 1.65
N ARG A 94 -20.62 21.26 2.31
CA ARG A 94 -19.69 22.17 1.63
C ARG A 94 -18.35 22.08 2.33
N GLY A 95 -17.54 21.18 1.83
CA GLY A 95 -16.18 21.00 2.30
C GLY A 95 -15.51 19.80 1.67
N ASP A 96 -15.51 19.70 0.33
CA ASP A 96 -14.46 18.93 -0.35
C ASP A 96 -14.27 19.28 -1.85
N GLU A 97 -14.42 20.55 -2.23
CA GLU A 97 -14.02 21.00 -3.59
C GLU A 97 -13.04 22.18 -3.47
N GLY A 98 -12.04 22.01 -2.60
CA GLY A 98 -10.99 23.01 -2.39
C GLY A 98 -9.80 22.54 -1.53
N ALA A 99 -9.80 21.30 -1.03
CA ALA A 99 -8.64 20.74 -0.37
C ALA A 99 -7.61 20.36 -1.46
N GLY A 100 -6.51 21.10 -1.54
CA GLY A 100 -5.37 20.68 -2.35
C GLY A 100 -4.91 19.27 -1.97
N LYS A 101 -4.29 18.55 -2.90
CA LYS A 101 -3.75 17.21 -2.65
C LYS A 101 -2.94 17.17 -1.35
N THR A 102 -3.17 16.15 -0.53
CA THR A 102 -2.39 15.95 0.69
C THR A 102 -0.93 15.62 0.34
N PHE A 103 0.01 15.86 1.26
CA PHE A 103 1.42 15.63 0.94
C PHE A 103 1.71 14.14 0.70
N VAL A 104 1.02 13.23 1.39
CA VAL A 104 1.10 11.79 1.12
C VAL A 104 0.63 11.44 -0.29
N GLU A 105 -0.37 12.13 -0.84
CA GLU A 105 -0.79 11.93 -2.23
C GLU A 105 0.28 12.40 -3.23
N GLU A 106 1.02 13.47 -2.91
CA GLU A 106 2.19 13.87 -3.69
C GLU A 106 3.30 12.82 -3.63
N MET A 107 3.62 12.31 -2.44
CA MET A 107 4.62 11.24 -2.27
C MET A 107 4.21 9.95 -2.99
N ARG A 108 2.92 9.56 -2.92
CA ARG A 108 2.37 8.45 -3.70
C ARG A 108 2.56 8.70 -5.18
N ALA A 109 2.17 9.87 -5.68
CA ALA A 109 2.32 10.19 -7.10
C ALA A 109 3.80 10.12 -7.53
N ALA A 110 4.73 10.65 -6.73
CA ALA A 110 6.16 10.52 -7.01
C ALA A 110 6.63 9.06 -7.05
N ALA A 111 6.22 8.25 -6.07
CA ALA A 111 6.54 6.82 -6.00
C ALA A 111 5.95 6.03 -7.18
N MET A 112 4.72 6.31 -7.59
CA MET A 112 4.07 5.61 -8.71
C MET A 112 4.83 5.84 -10.02
N ARG A 113 5.33 7.06 -10.28
CA ARG A 113 6.15 7.36 -11.47
C ARG A 113 7.44 6.56 -11.56
N MET A 114 7.97 6.11 -10.42
CA MET A 114 9.19 5.30 -10.38
C MET A 114 8.96 3.83 -10.74
N HIS A 115 7.71 3.37 -10.84
CA HIS A 115 7.39 2.02 -11.28
C HIS A 115 7.36 1.92 -12.80
N THR A 116 7.53 0.70 -13.30
CA THR A 116 7.24 0.34 -14.69
C THR A 116 5.75 0.00 -14.86
N LYS A 117 5.24 0.05 -16.09
CA LYS A 117 3.80 -0.23 -16.35
C LYS A 117 3.36 -1.66 -16.00
N ASP A 118 4.28 -2.63 -16.03
CA ASP A 118 4.00 -4.00 -15.61
C ASP A 118 3.93 -4.15 -14.08
N GLN A 119 4.61 -3.27 -13.33
CA GLN A 119 4.56 -3.23 -11.87
C GLN A 119 3.36 -2.43 -11.35
N ALA A 120 3.02 -1.33 -12.02
CA ALA A 120 1.87 -0.49 -11.67
C ALA A 120 1.31 0.27 -12.87
N SER A 121 -0.02 0.43 -12.94
CA SER A 121 -0.69 1.11 -14.06
C SER A 121 -0.30 2.57 -14.24
N GLU A 122 0.07 3.25 -13.15
CA GLU A 122 0.56 4.64 -13.12
C GLU A 122 2.09 4.74 -13.32
N GLY A 123 2.75 3.62 -13.62
CA GLY A 123 4.19 3.57 -13.85
C GLY A 123 4.63 4.35 -15.09
N GLU A 124 5.72 5.10 -14.97
CA GLU A 124 6.31 5.90 -16.04
C GLU A 124 7.71 5.43 -16.45
N LYS A 125 8.35 4.53 -15.71
CA LYS A 125 9.66 3.98 -16.08
C LYS A 125 9.54 2.91 -17.17
N GLU A 126 10.55 2.84 -18.02
CA GLU A 126 10.70 1.75 -18.97
C GLU A 126 11.18 0.49 -18.27
N LEU A 127 10.71 -0.66 -18.75
CA LEU A 127 11.16 -1.95 -18.26
C LEU A 127 12.58 -2.20 -18.74
N GLU A 128 13.54 -2.14 -17.82
CA GLU A 128 14.91 -2.54 -18.07
C GLU A 128 15.12 -4.00 -17.67
N GLY A 129 15.34 -4.88 -18.65
CA GLY A 129 15.56 -6.31 -18.44
C GLY A 129 14.27 -7.13 -18.37
N PRO A 130 14.37 -8.42 -18.01
CA PRO A 130 13.21 -9.29 -17.85
C PRO A 130 12.30 -8.83 -16.71
N SER A 131 11.00 -9.07 -16.84
CA SER A 131 10.05 -8.79 -15.76
C SER A 131 10.34 -9.68 -14.56
N LEU A 132 10.08 -9.21 -13.34
CA LEU A 132 10.25 -10.00 -12.12
C LEU A 132 9.44 -11.31 -12.13
N ASN A 133 8.38 -11.38 -12.95
CA ASN A 133 7.58 -12.60 -13.12
C ASN A 133 8.28 -13.69 -13.93
N GLU A 134 9.19 -13.29 -14.83
CA GLU A 134 9.94 -14.17 -15.73
C GLU A 134 11.18 -14.75 -15.07
N LEU A 135 11.60 -14.14 -13.96
CA LEU A 135 12.79 -14.54 -13.22
C LEU A 135 12.48 -15.64 -12.20
N GLU A 136 13.44 -16.54 -12.03
CA GLU A 136 13.42 -17.57 -10.99
C GLU A 136 14.15 -17.06 -9.75
N PRO A 137 13.49 -17.01 -8.57
CA PRO A 137 14.14 -16.55 -7.36
C PRO A 137 15.13 -17.59 -6.85
N ASN A 138 16.26 -17.13 -6.31
CA ASN A 138 17.24 -17.96 -5.65
C ASN A 138 17.04 -17.91 -4.13
N LEU A 139 17.03 -19.08 -3.46
CA LEU A 139 16.78 -19.15 -2.02
C LEU A 139 17.88 -18.49 -1.18
N GLU A 140 19.15 -18.67 -1.54
CA GLU A 140 20.27 -18.03 -0.84
C GLU A 140 20.22 -16.51 -1.01
N ALA A 141 19.95 -16.06 -2.22
CA ALA A 141 19.77 -14.64 -2.51
C ALA A 141 18.55 -14.05 -1.78
N TYR A 142 17.47 -14.82 -1.65
CA TYR A 142 16.30 -14.42 -0.89
C TYR A 142 16.59 -14.32 0.61
N LEU A 143 17.38 -15.23 1.18
CA LEU A 143 17.85 -15.11 2.57
C LEU A 143 18.65 -13.83 2.80
N ARG A 144 19.54 -13.48 1.86
CA ARG A 144 20.27 -12.22 1.88
C ARG A 144 19.33 -11.01 1.83
N PHE A 145 18.33 -11.05 0.95
CA PHE A 145 17.28 -10.02 0.89
C PHE A 145 16.55 -9.85 2.23
N LEU A 146 16.23 -10.94 2.93
CA LEU A 146 15.56 -10.88 4.25
C LEU A 146 16.48 -10.30 5.34
N VAL A 147 17.75 -10.69 5.36
CA VAL A 147 18.77 -10.15 6.29
C VAL A 147 18.95 -8.65 6.06
N ASP A 148 19.13 -8.24 4.80
CA ASP A 148 19.30 -6.84 4.41
C ASP A 148 18.05 -6.03 4.75
N SER A 149 16.85 -6.56 4.43
CA SER A 149 15.59 -5.92 4.81
C SER A 149 15.47 -5.77 6.33
N LYS A 150 15.90 -6.77 7.12
CA LYS A 150 15.86 -6.69 8.58
C LYS A 150 16.75 -5.56 9.07
N LEU A 151 17.96 -5.44 8.54
CA LEU A 151 18.86 -4.34 8.88
C LEU A 151 18.22 -2.98 8.61
N ILE A 152 17.61 -2.80 7.43
CA ILE A 152 16.98 -1.53 7.06
C ILE A 152 15.78 -1.20 7.96
N PHE A 153 14.86 -2.14 8.17
CA PHE A 153 13.70 -1.89 9.04
C PHE A 153 14.12 -1.65 10.49
N GLN A 154 15.09 -2.43 11.00
CA GLN A 154 15.64 -2.20 12.34
C GLN A 154 16.29 -0.81 12.46
N THR A 155 16.96 -0.34 11.40
CA THR A 155 17.55 1.02 11.38
C THR A 155 16.46 2.09 11.43
N LEU A 156 15.39 1.96 10.63
CA LEU A 156 14.25 2.88 10.67
C LEU A 156 13.59 2.92 12.05
N GLU A 157 13.36 1.74 12.64
CA GLU A 157 12.78 1.56 13.97
C GLU A 157 13.65 2.21 15.05
N ASN A 158 14.97 1.94 15.05
CA ASN A 158 15.91 2.56 15.99
C ASN A 158 15.94 4.09 15.87
N ILE A 159 15.90 4.63 14.65
CA ILE A 159 15.90 6.08 14.42
C ILE A 159 14.67 6.73 15.05
N VAL A 160 13.48 6.16 14.82
CA VAL A 160 12.24 6.72 15.37
C VAL A 160 12.15 6.53 16.89
N ASP A 161 12.67 5.43 17.41
CA ASP A 161 12.72 5.14 18.85
C ASP A 161 13.63 6.11 19.62
N ARG A 162 14.79 6.49 19.04
CA ARG A 162 15.66 7.51 19.64
C ARG A 162 15.00 8.88 19.72
N ALA A 163 14.00 9.15 18.88
CA ALA A 163 13.20 10.37 18.87
C ALA A 163 14.03 11.68 18.91
N ALA A 164 15.19 11.70 18.25
CA ALA A 164 16.10 12.85 18.24
C ALA A 164 15.52 14.09 17.55
N VAL A 165 14.49 13.90 16.72
CA VAL A 165 13.73 14.96 16.05
C VAL A 165 12.29 14.93 16.58
N PRO A 166 11.66 16.07 16.91
CA PRO A 166 10.39 16.10 17.64
C PRO A 166 9.26 15.23 17.04
N TRP A 167 9.19 15.13 15.72
CA TRP A 167 8.13 14.37 15.06
C TRP A 167 8.44 12.87 14.88
N TYR A 168 9.65 12.40 15.18
CA TYR A 168 9.99 10.98 15.07
C TYR A 168 9.18 10.11 16.01
N ALA A 169 8.86 10.62 17.21
CA ALA A 169 8.03 9.92 18.18
C ALA A 169 6.62 9.59 17.65
N GLU A 170 6.10 10.37 16.69
CA GLU A 170 4.81 10.07 16.05
C GLU A 170 4.85 8.75 15.28
N PHE A 171 6.02 8.31 14.83
CA PHE A 171 6.22 7.10 14.02
C PHE A 171 6.69 5.89 14.82
N GLN A 172 6.58 5.94 16.14
CA GLN A 172 6.78 4.77 17.01
C GLN A 172 5.49 3.95 17.10
N ASN A 173 5.63 2.63 17.26
CA ASN A 173 4.53 1.69 17.53
C ASN A 173 3.34 1.87 16.55
N THR A 174 3.65 2.01 15.28
CA THR A 174 2.67 2.20 14.20
C THR A 174 1.93 0.91 13.85
N GLY A 175 2.48 -0.24 14.24
CA GLY A 175 2.06 -1.57 13.79
C GLY A 175 2.66 -1.96 12.44
N LEU A 176 3.41 -1.07 11.78
CA LEU A 176 4.06 -1.36 10.50
C LEU A 176 5.48 -1.90 10.66
N GLU A 177 6.07 -1.85 11.86
CA GLU A 177 7.43 -2.31 12.20
C GLU A 177 7.65 -3.76 11.73
N ARG A 178 8.82 -4.07 11.15
CA ARG A 178 9.09 -5.35 10.46
C ARG A 178 10.28 -6.11 11.03
N SER A 179 11.16 -5.48 11.80
CA SER A 179 12.43 -6.11 12.22
C SER A 179 12.22 -7.39 13.03
N GLU A 180 11.27 -7.41 13.96
CA GLU A 180 10.95 -8.59 14.77
C GLU A 180 10.24 -9.69 13.96
N ALA A 181 9.41 -9.33 12.97
CA ALA A 181 8.82 -10.29 12.05
C ALA A 181 9.90 -11.00 11.21
N LEU A 182 10.82 -10.22 10.65
CA LEU A 182 11.96 -10.74 9.88
C LEU A 182 12.89 -11.60 10.73
N LYS A 183 13.12 -11.23 11.99
CA LYS A 183 13.89 -12.05 12.94
C LYS A 183 13.25 -13.42 13.18
N LYS A 184 11.91 -13.49 13.29
CA LYS A 184 11.18 -14.77 13.39
C LYS A 184 11.37 -15.61 12.13
N ASP A 185 11.26 -15.01 10.95
CA ASP A 185 11.44 -15.70 9.68
C ASP A 185 12.87 -16.24 9.50
N LEU A 186 13.88 -15.42 9.80
CA LEU A 186 15.29 -15.84 9.73
C LEU A 186 15.60 -16.96 10.73
N LYS A 187 15.01 -16.91 11.93
CA LYS A 187 15.12 -18.01 12.89
C LYS A 187 14.48 -19.29 12.33
N TRP A 188 13.30 -19.20 11.72
CA TRP A 188 12.65 -20.35 11.08
C TRP A 188 13.55 -20.96 9.99
N PHE A 189 14.15 -20.15 9.12
CA PHE A 189 15.10 -20.66 8.11
C PHE A 189 16.32 -21.35 8.73
N SER A 190 16.87 -20.80 9.82
CA SER A 190 17.96 -21.43 10.56
C SER A 190 17.56 -22.80 11.14
N GLU A 191 16.34 -22.92 11.67
CA GLU A 191 15.79 -24.19 12.18
C GLU A 191 15.56 -25.22 11.05
N GLN A 192 15.38 -24.77 9.80
CA GLN A 192 15.35 -25.65 8.62
C GLN A 192 16.75 -26.06 8.13
N GLY A 193 17.83 -25.60 8.78
CA GLY A 193 19.20 -25.94 8.44
C GLY A 193 19.87 -25.00 7.44
N HIS A 194 19.26 -23.84 7.14
CA HIS A 194 19.91 -22.84 6.29
C HIS A 194 20.90 -21.97 7.07
N THR A 195 22.04 -21.67 6.44
CA THR A 195 22.97 -20.66 6.95
C THR A 195 22.40 -19.27 6.70
N ILE A 196 22.29 -18.47 7.76
CA ILE A 196 21.87 -17.07 7.66
C ILE A 196 23.11 -16.22 7.31
N PRO A 197 23.12 -15.51 6.17
CA PRO A 197 24.27 -14.71 5.78
C PRO A 197 24.37 -13.44 6.63
N GLU A 198 25.53 -12.80 6.60
CA GLU A 198 25.71 -11.44 7.10
C GLU A 198 25.06 -10.41 6.15
N PRO A 199 24.69 -9.21 6.65
CA PRO A 199 24.19 -8.13 5.81
C PRO A 199 25.17 -7.76 4.69
N SER A 200 24.62 -7.42 3.52
CA SER A 200 25.42 -7.01 2.37
C SER A 200 26.09 -5.64 2.61
N ALA A 201 27.23 -5.42 1.97
CA ALA A 201 27.91 -4.13 2.01
C ALA A 201 27.02 -3.00 1.47
N SER A 202 26.17 -3.29 0.47
CA SER A 202 25.23 -2.31 -0.10
C SER A 202 24.18 -1.86 0.91
N ASP A 203 23.54 -2.78 1.62
CA ASP A 203 22.49 -2.41 2.58
C ASP A 203 23.06 -1.95 3.93
N THR A 204 24.30 -2.35 4.26
CA THR A 204 25.06 -1.71 5.37
C THR A 204 25.33 -0.24 5.08
N LYS A 205 25.71 0.09 3.84
CA LYS A 205 25.85 1.48 3.40
C LYS A 205 24.52 2.21 3.40
N TYR A 206 23.43 1.55 2.99
CA TYR A 206 22.10 2.16 3.00
C TYR A 206 21.59 2.44 4.42
N ALA A 207 21.79 1.51 5.36
CA ALA A 207 21.48 1.74 6.78
C ALA A 207 22.25 2.94 7.33
N SER A 208 23.56 3.04 7.05
CA SER A 208 24.38 4.18 7.45
C SER A 208 23.91 5.49 6.81
N TYR A 209 23.43 5.42 5.56
CA TYR A 209 22.85 6.57 4.88
C TYR A 209 21.54 7.04 5.52
N LEU A 210 20.67 6.12 5.93
CA LEU A 210 19.43 6.46 6.66
C LEU A 210 19.72 7.14 8.00
N GLU A 211 20.74 6.64 8.72
CA GLU A 211 21.22 7.26 9.96
C GLU A 211 21.68 8.70 9.71
N GLU A 212 22.52 8.92 8.69
CA GLU A 212 22.98 10.26 8.31
C GLU A 212 21.83 11.20 7.93
N LEU A 213 20.88 10.73 7.11
CA LEU A 213 19.71 11.53 6.74
C LEU A 213 18.87 11.89 7.96
N SER A 214 18.73 10.99 8.93
CA SER A 214 17.93 11.27 10.12
C SER A 214 18.45 12.45 10.95
N GLU A 215 19.77 12.70 10.89
CA GLU A 215 20.39 13.81 11.60
C GLU A 215 20.49 15.08 10.74
N LYS A 216 20.81 14.93 9.45
CA LYS A 216 21.20 16.05 8.59
C LYS A 216 20.11 16.51 7.61
N ASP A 217 19.17 15.64 7.27
CA ASP A 217 18.15 15.88 6.25
C ASP A 217 16.87 15.09 6.54
N GLN A 218 16.08 15.63 7.49
CA GLN A 218 14.91 14.93 8.01
C GLN A 218 13.80 14.77 6.97
N GLN A 219 13.72 15.66 5.98
CA GLN A 219 12.76 15.56 4.87
C GLN A 219 13.12 14.39 3.94
N ALA A 220 14.40 14.20 3.63
CA ALA A 220 14.87 13.04 2.90
C ALA A 220 14.61 11.73 3.68
N PHE A 221 14.93 11.70 4.99
CA PHE A 221 14.62 10.54 5.84
C PHE A 221 13.12 10.20 5.84
N PHE A 222 12.25 11.21 5.93
CA PHE A 222 10.79 11.03 5.86
C PHE A 222 10.35 10.35 4.55
N CYS A 223 10.97 10.70 3.43
CA CYS A 223 10.72 10.05 2.14
C CYS A 223 11.06 8.55 2.16
N HIS A 224 12.23 8.20 2.71
CA HIS A 224 12.64 6.81 2.85
C HIS A 224 11.71 6.03 3.78
N PHE A 225 11.34 6.60 4.93
CA PHE A 225 10.38 5.98 5.85
C PHE A 225 9.07 5.64 5.13
N TYR A 226 8.49 6.63 4.42
CA TYR A 226 7.27 6.42 3.65
C TYR A 226 7.44 5.31 2.60
N ASN A 227 8.44 5.42 1.72
CA ASN A 227 8.58 4.48 0.61
C ASN A 227 8.89 3.05 1.07
N MET A 228 9.67 2.88 2.15
CA MET A 228 10.01 1.56 2.69
C MET A 228 8.78 0.84 3.25
N TYR A 229 8.01 1.50 4.14
CA TYR A 229 6.84 0.87 4.76
C TYR A 229 5.68 0.69 3.76
N PHE A 230 5.37 1.72 2.97
CA PHE A 230 4.26 1.64 2.02
C PHE A 230 4.58 0.70 0.86
N GLY A 231 5.83 0.71 0.36
CA GLY A 231 6.28 -0.25 -0.65
C GLY A 231 6.17 -1.70 -0.17
N GLN A 232 6.61 -1.98 1.06
CA GLN A 232 6.50 -3.31 1.66
C GLN A 232 5.04 -3.76 1.82
N SER A 233 4.15 -2.87 2.24
CA SER A 233 2.73 -3.17 2.46
C SER A 233 1.92 -3.39 1.17
N ALA A 234 2.44 -2.95 0.03
CA ALA A 234 1.80 -3.07 -1.28
C ALA A 234 2.55 -4.08 -2.17
N GLY A 235 3.49 -3.61 -3.00
CA GLY A 235 4.24 -4.44 -3.93
C GLY A 235 5.04 -5.54 -3.23
N GLY A 236 5.58 -5.28 -2.04
CA GLY A 236 6.33 -6.25 -1.26
C GLY A 236 5.55 -7.53 -0.95
N ARG A 237 4.26 -7.41 -0.59
CA ARG A 237 3.37 -8.57 -0.33
C ARG A 237 3.14 -9.42 -1.57
N LEU A 238 2.88 -8.76 -2.71
CA LEU A 238 2.64 -9.46 -3.97
C LEU A 238 3.89 -10.22 -4.42
N THR A 239 5.06 -9.59 -4.32
CA THR A 239 6.33 -10.22 -4.65
C THR A 239 6.69 -11.34 -3.68
N GLY A 240 6.51 -11.12 -2.38
CA GLY A 240 6.72 -12.14 -1.35
C GLY A 240 5.89 -13.40 -1.58
N LYS A 241 4.61 -13.24 -1.93
CA LYS A 241 3.74 -14.36 -2.29
C LYS A 241 4.28 -15.14 -3.49
N LYS A 242 4.69 -14.45 -4.56
CA LYS A 242 5.25 -15.10 -5.77
C LYS A 242 6.53 -15.87 -5.47
N ILE A 243 7.42 -15.30 -4.66
CA ILE A 243 8.65 -15.98 -4.23
C ILE A 243 8.31 -17.21 -3.40
N ALA A 244 7.39 -17.09 -2.43
CA ALA A 244 6.96 -18.20 -1.59
C ALA A 244 6.33 -19.34 -2.40
N ASP A 245 5.53 -19.01 -3.42
CA ASP A 245 4.93 -19.98 -4.33
C ASP A 245 5.98 -20.77 -5.11
N LYS A 246 7.10 -20.14 -5.48
CA LYS A 246 8.19 -20.77 -6.25
C LYS A 246 9.17 -21.56 -5.39
N ILE A 247 9.63 -21.01 -4.27
CA ILE A 247 10.78 -21.57 -3.52
C ILE A 247 10.51 -21.91 -2.06
N LEU A 248 9.33 -21.58 -1.50
CA LEU A 248 9.02 -21.84 -0.07
C LEU A 248 7.79 -22.73 0.14
N ASN A 249 7.37 -23.49 -0.88
CA ASN A 249 6.16 -24.33 -0.81
C ASN A 249 4.94 -23.55 -0.28
N LYS A 250 4.76 -22.31 -0.75
CA LYS A 250 3.66 -21.41 -0.36
C LYS A 250 3.64 -20.99 1.12
N LYS A 251 4.76 -21.17 1.85
CA LYS A 251 4.89 -20.67 3.22
C LYS A 251 4.76 -19.15 3.24
N GLU A 252 3.74 -18.66 3.92
CA GLU A 252 3.62 -17.24 4.22
C GLU A 252 4.52 -16.87 5.41
N LEU A 253 5.51 -16.04 5.15
CA LEU A 253 6.44 -15.49 6.14
C LEU A 253 5.79 -14.40 6.99
N GLU A 254 6.26 -14.23 8.22
CA GLU A 254 5.78 -13.22 9.17
C GLU A 254 6.04 -11.80 8.66
N PHE A 255 7.09 -11.59 7.86
CA PHE A 255 7.41 -10.32 7.21
C PHE A 255 6.24 -9.74 6.39
N TYR A 256 5.34 -10.59 5.90
CA TYR A 256 4.18 -10.21 5.08
C TYR A 256 2.85 -10.26 5.85
N LYS A 257 2.90 -10.38 7.18
CA LYS A 257 1.71 -10.42 8.06
C LYS A 257 1.73 -9.24 9.02
N TRP A 258 0.54 -8.71 9.32
CA TRP A 258 0.38 -7.61 10.27
C TRP A 258 -0.62 -8.01 11.34
N GLU A 259 -0.39 -7.53 12.56
CA GLU A 259 -1.37 -7.61 13.63
C GLU A 259 -2.39 -6.48 13.44
N GLY A 260 -3.66 -6.84 13.25
CA GLY A 260 -4.74 -5.88 12.95
C GLY A 260 -4.98 -5.65 11.46
N THR A 261 -5.86 -4.68 11.16
CA THR A 261 -6.27 -4.39 9.78
C THR A 261 -5.25 -3.50 9.08
N LEU A 262 -4.52 -4.03 8.10
CA LEU A 262 -3.46 -3.30 7.40
C LEU A 262 -3.93 -1.95 6.80
N SER A 263 -5.14 -1.87 6.26
CA SER A 263 -5.67 -0.61 5.71
C SER A 263 -5.82 0.48 6.77
N GLU A 264 -6.22 0.12 7.99
CA GLU A 264 -6.34 1.04 9.13
C GLU A 264 -4.96 1.48 9.61
N LEU A 265 -4.00 0.54 9.74
CA LEU A 265 -2.62 0.86 10.10
C LEU A 265 -2.00 1.86 9.12
N LEU A 266 -2.14 1.58 7.82
CA LEU A 266 -1.64 2.47 6.77
C LEU A 266 -2.33 3.83 6.83
N GLN A 267 -3.65 3.87 7.02
CA GLN A 267 -4.37 5.13 7.10
C GLN A 267 -3.93 5.98 8.30
N ASN A 268 -3.70 5.36 9.46
CA ASN A 268 -3.18 6.04 10.64
C ASN A 268 -1.81 6.66 10.38
N VAL A 269 -0.92 5.93 9.72
CA VAL A 269 0.40 6.47 9.33
C VAL A 269 0.26 7.58 8.29
N ARG A 270 -0.63 7.48 7.30
CA ARG A 270 -0.89 8.58 6.34
C ARG A 270 -1.33 9.86 7.04
N THR A 271 -2.23 9.76 8.03
CA THR A 271 -2.69 10.91 8.81
C THR A 271 -1.53 11.58 9.54
N LYS A 272 -0.67 10.80 10.21
CA LYS A 272 0.52 11.30 10.90
C LYS A 272 1.52 11.95 9.94
N LEU A 273 1.80 11.32 8.80
CA LEU A 273 2.66 11.89 7.75
C LEU A 273 2.13 13.25 7.27
N ASN A 274 0.83 13.34 6.97
CA ASN A 274 0.21 14.60 6.56
C ASN A 274 0.24 15.67 7.66
N GLN A 275 0.06 15.28 8.92
CA GLN A 275 0.17 16.19 10.07
C GLN A 275 1.58 16.75 10.20
N VAL A 276 2.61 15.90 10.14
CA VAL A 276 4.01 16.34 10.22
C VAL A 276 4.38 17.26 9.05
N ALA A 277 3.93 16.93 7.84
CA ALA A 277 4.21 17.74 6.65
C ALA A 277 3.34 19.01 6.53
N SER A 278 2.36 19.22 7.42
CA SER A 278 1.46 20.38 7.36
C SER A 278 2.18 21.70 7.64
N SER A 279 3.23 21.67 8.46
CA SER A 279 4.03 22.85 8.80
C SER A 279 5.24 23.05 7.87
N TRP A 280 5.45 22.17 6.90
CA TRP A 280 6.61 22.22 6.01
C TRP A 280 6.42 23.25 4.89
N THR A 281 7.51 23.92 4.54
CA THR A 281 7.57 24.77 3.34
C THR A 281 7.49 23.93 2.07
N ARG A 282 7.27 24.58 0.92
CA ARG A 282 7.26 23.89 -0.38
C ARG A 282 8.63 23.30 -0.71
N GLU A 283 9.72 23.97 -0.34
CA GLU A 283 11.10 23.52 -0.53
C GLU A 283 11.38 22.26 0.28
N GLN A 284 10.92 22.20 1.53
CA GLN A 284 11.04 21.00 2.38
C GLN A 284 10.26 19.81 1.79
N LYS A 285 9.03 20.07 1.32
CA LYS A 285 8.23 19.06 0.62
C LYS A 285 8.92 18.57 -0.66
N ASN A 286 9.46 19.49 -1.46
CA ASN A 286 10.20 19.15 -2.68
C ASN A 286 11.44 18.32 -2.36
N ARG A 287 12.21 18.66 -1.32
CA ARG A 287 13.39 17.89 -0.91
C ARG A 287 13.05 16.43 -0.61
N CYS A 288 11.94 16.19 0.10
CA CYS A 288 11.41 14.85 0.32
C CYS A 288 11.04 14.16 -1.00
N LEU A 289 10.34 14.83 -1.92
CA LEU A 289 9.92 14.23 -3.19
C LEU A 289 11.13 13.89 -4.10
N GLU A 290 12.16 14.74 -4.14
CA GLU A 290 13.40 14.51 -4.90
C GLU A 290 14.13 13.25 -4.43
N GLU A 291 14.10 12.96 -3.13
CA GLU A 291 14.74 11.78 -2.54
C GLU A 291 14.07 10.45 -2.95
N THR A 292 12.86 10.50 -3.53
CA THR A 292 12.14 9.30 -3.98
C THR A 292 12.97 8.48 -4.95
N VAL A 293 13.76 9.13 -5.82
CA VAL A 293 14.61 8.45 -6.80
C VAL A 293 15.64 7.57 -6.09
N THR A 294 16.32 8.11 -5.07
CA THR A 294 17.31 7.37 -4.28
C THR A 294 16.66 6.22 -3.50
N SER A 295 15.51 6.47 -2.85
CA SER A 295 14.79 5.43 -2.11
C SER A 295 14.39 4.25 -2.99
N PHE A 296 13.97 4.52 -4.22
CA PHE A 296 13.65 3.48 -5.20
C PHE A 296 14.89 2.76 -5.70
N ALA A 297 16.00 3.46 -5.95
CA ALA A 297 17.25 2.84 -6.38
C ALA A 297 17.72 1.77 -5.39
N TYR A 298 17.76 2.09 -4.08
CA TYR A 298 18.10 1.10 -3.05
C TYR A 298 17.12 -0.07 -2.99
N SER A 299 15.81 0.21 -3.12
CA SER A 299 14.78 -0.82 -3.02
C SER A 299 14.78 -1.77 -4.23
N VAL A 300 14.95 -1.24 -5.44
CA VAL A 300 15.01 -2.01 -6.69
C VAL A 300 16.30 -2.82 -6.75
N ASP A 301 17.45 -2.25 -6.38
CA ASP A 301 18.73 -2.97 -6.33
C ASP A 301 18.65 -4.16 -5.37
N ARG A 302 18.16 -3.94 -4.13
CA ARG A 302 17.97 -5.02 -3.15
C ARG A 302 16.98 -6.09 -3.64
N LEU A 303 15.89 -5.69 -4.28
CA LEU A 303 14.89 -6.62 -4.81
C LEU A 303 15.42 -7.47 -5.97
N ARG A 304 16.15 -6.84 -6.91
CA ARG A 304 16.68 -7.52 -8.10
C ARG A 304 17.70 -8.60 -7.74
N LYS A 305 18.47 -8.39 -6.66
CA LYS A 305 19.44 -9.37 -6.16
C LYS A 305 18.84 -10.73 -5.80
N ILE A 306 17.53 -10.83 -5.54
CA ILE A 306 16.86 -12.12 -5.28
C ILE A 306 16.98 -13.07 -6.49
N PHE A 307 17.14 -12.52 -7.69
CA PHE A 307 17.08 -13.26 -8.95
C PHE A 307 18.46 -13.48 -9.59
N THR A 308 19.53 -13.20 -8.84
CA THR A 308 20.93 -13.36 -9.26
C THR A 308 21.69 -14.16 -8.22
#